data_AF-A0A699T9T3-F1
#
_entry.id   AF-A0A699T9T3-F1
#
_cell.length_a   1.000
_cell.length_b   1.000
_cell.length_c   1.000
_cell.angle_alpha   90.00
_cell.angle_beta   90.00
_cell.angle_gamma   90.00
#
_symmetry.space_group_name_H-M   'P 1'
#
loop_
_entity.id
_entity.type
_entity.pdbx_description
1 polymer ?
#
loop_
_entity_poly.entity_id
_entity_poly.type
_entity_poly.pdbx_seq_one_letter_code
_entity_poly.pdbx_strand_id
1 'polypeptide(L)'
;MQEELHEFERLKVWELVPRPDKVMVITLKWIYKVKLDELGAILKNKARLVARGYCQEEWIDFEESFAPVVRLEAIRIFLAYAAQKNMVVYQMDVK
;
A
#
# COMPACT_ATOMS: atom_id res chain seq x y z
N MET A 1 -17.05 7.54 -3.48
CA MET A 1 -16.00 8.39 -4.07
C MET A 1 -15.87 9.71 -3.32
N GLN A 2 -16.91 10.57 -3.29
CA GLN A 2 -16.82 11.81 -2.50
C GLN A 2 -16.70 11.55 -0.99
N GLU A 3 -17.44 10.57 -0.47
CA GLU A 3 -17.29 10.15 0.94
C GLU A 3 -15.87 9.67 1.26
N GLU A 4 -15.25 8.88 0.38
CA GLU A 4 -13.87 8.40 0.57
C GLU A 4 -12.84 9.54 0.49
N LEU A 5 -13.04 10.51 -0.43
CA LEU A 5 -12.21 11.71 -0.50
C LEU A 5 -12.30 12.55 0.78
N HIS A 6 -13.50 12.72 1.32
CA HIS A 6 -13.71 13.41 2.59
C HIS A 6 -13.09 12.68 3.78
N GLU A 7 -13.04 11.34 3.77
CA GLU A 7 -12.31 10.61 4.80
C GLU A 7 -10.80 10.83 4.72
N PHE A 8 -10.22 10.92 3.53
CA PHE A 8 -8.79 11.23 3.36
C PHE A 8 -8.46 12.65 3.84
N GLU A 9 -9.32 13.63 3.55
CA GLU A 9 -9.20 14.99 4.09
C GLU A 9 -9.29 14.99 5.61
N ARG A 10 -10.27 14.27 6.18
CA ARG A 10 -10.45 14.16 7.64
C ARG A 10 -9.24 13.52 8.33
N LEU A 11 -8.67 12.49 7.73
CA LEU A 11 -7.50 11.77 8.25
C LEU A 11 -6.19 12.51 7.97
N LYS A 12 -6.21 13.60 7.18
CA LYS A 12 -5.03 14.38 6.76
C LYS A 12 -3.92 13.53 6.15
N VAL A 13 -4.30 12.47 5.43
CA VAL A 13 -3.30 11.56 4.86
C VAL A 13 -2.77 12.16 3.55
N TRP A 14 -3.57 12.95 2.83
CA TRP A 14 -3.29 13.46 1.48
C TRP A 14 -3.72 14.93 1.35
N GLU A 15 -3.02 15.70 0.51
CA GLU A 15 -3.37 17.07 0.13
C GLU A 15 -3.60 17.14 -1.38
N LEU A 16 -4.72 17.73 -1.80
CA LEU A 16 -5.00 17.93 -3.21
C LEU A 16 -4.21 19.14 -3.73
N VAL A 17 -3.16 18.88 -4.49
CA VAL A 17 -2.32 19.93 -5.08
C VAL A 17 -2.67 20.15 -6.57
N PRO A 18 -2.58 21.40 -7.06
CA PRO A 18 -2.69 21.66 -8.49
C PRO A 18 -1.58 20.93 -9.25
N ARG A 19 -1.86 20.58 -10.51
CA ARG A 19 -0.88 19.89 -11.35
C ARG A 19 0.38 20.77 -11.50
N PRO A 20 1.57 20.27 -11.16
CA PRO A 20 2.80 21.01 -11.39
C PRO A 20 3.11 21.13 -12.88
N ASP A 21 3.58 22.30 -13.30
CA ASP A 21 4.00 22.53 -14.68
C ASP A 21 5.30 21.79 -15.00
N LYS A 22 5.39 21.27 -16.24
CA LYS A 22 6.55 20.54 -16.78
C LYS A 22 6.92 19.22 -16.07
N VAL A 23 6.05 18.69 -15.19
CA VAL A 23 6.23 17.37 -14.58
C VAL A 23 5.40 16.32 -15.31
N MET A 24 6.01 15.16 -15.57
CA MET A 24 5.29 14.00 -16.10
C MET A 24 4.46 13.39 -14.97
N VAL A 25 3.14 13.64 -14.99
CA VAL A 25 2.23 13.08 -13.99
C VAL A 25 2.00 11.60 -14.29
N ILE A 26 2.29 10.73 -13.33
CA ILE A 26 1.98 9.30 -13.45
C ILE A 26 0.47 9.15 -13.59
N THR A 27 0.05 8.58 -14.71
CA THR A 27 -1.37 8.38 -14.97
C THR A 27 -1.91 7.31 -14.02
N LEU A 28 -3.14 7.49 -13.54
CA LEU A 28 -3.79 6.51 -12.67
C LEU A 28 -4.71 5.59 -13.50
N LYS A 29 -4.97 4.38 -12.99
CA LYS A 29 -5.97 3.46 -13.53
C LYS A 29 -6.78 2.87 -12.39
N TRP A 30 -8.08 2.78 -12.59
CA TRP A 30 -8.98 2.06 -11.69
C TRP A 30 -8.97 0.57 -12.01
N ILE A 31 -8.80 -0.24 -10.97
CA ILE A 31 -8.97 -1.69 -11.02
C ILE A 31 -10.20 -2.03 -10.18
N TYR A 32 -11.22 -2.56 -10.85
CA TYR A 32 -12.43 -3.05 -10.20
C TYR A 32 -12.33 -4.56 -10.02
N LYS A 33 -12.66 -5.05 -8.82
CA LYS A 33 -12.74 -6.47 -8.51
C LYS A 33 -13.98 -6.74 -7.69
N VAL A 34 -14.83 -7.62 -8.18
CA VAL A 34 -15.97 -8.12 -7.42
C VAL A 34 -15.49 -9.29 -6.56
N LYS A 35 -15.75 -9.23 -5.26
CA LYS A 35 -15.64 -10.39 -4.37
C LYS A 35 -16.97 -11.14 -4.41
N LEU A 36 -16.92 -12.38 -4.84
CA LEU A 36 -18.02 -13.32 -4.80
C LEU A 36 -17.88 -14.20 -3.55
N ASP A 37 -19.02 -14.64 -3.03
CA ASP A 37 -19.13 -15.67 -2.00
C ASP A 37 -19.01 -17.08 -2.61
N GLU A 38 -18.94 -18.12 -1.78
CA GLU A 38 -18.84 -19.54 -2.21
C GLU A 38 -20.01 -19.96 -3.10
N LEU A 39 -21.18 -19.32 -2.93
CA LEU A 39 -22.38 -19.51 -3.74
C LEU A 39 -22.46 -18.60 -4.98
N GLY A 40 -21.40 -17.84 -5.29
CA GLY A 40 -21.34 -16.94 -6.43
C GLY A 40 -22.09 -15.61 -6.25
N ALA A 41 -22.66 -15.35 -5.06
CA ALA A 41 -23.31 -14.08 -4.75
C ALA A 41 -22.29 -12.95 -4.56
N ILE A 42 -22.66 -11.72 -4.92
CA ILE A 42 -21.77 -10.55 -4.78
C ILE A 42 -21.66 -10.17 -3.30
N LEU A 43 -20.51 -10.44 -2.69
CA LEU A 43 -20.22 -10.07 -1.31
C LEU A 43 -19.78 -8.61 -1.20
N LYS A 44 -18.86 -8.18 -2.08
CA LYS A 44 -18.30 -6.81 -2.03
C LYS A 44 -17.69 -6.39 -3.35
N ASN A 45 -18.04 -5.20 -3.82
CA ASN A 45 -17.32 -4.54 -4.90
C ASN A 45 -16.08 -3.84 -4.33
N LYS A 46 -14.91 -4.14 -4.89
CA LYS A 46 -13.65 -3.47 -4.57
C LYS A 46 -13.22 -2.62 -5.74
N ALA A 47 -12.85 -1.37 -5.47
CA ALA A 47 -12.13 -0.52 -6.40
C ALA A 47 -10.75 -0.23 -5.82
N ARG A 48 -9.73 -0.19 -6.68
CA ARG A 48 -8.38 0.24 -6.33
C ARG A 48 -7.92 1.25 -7.36
N LEU A 49 -7.49 2.42 -6.90
CA LEU A 49 -6.79 3.39 -7.71
C LEU A 49 -5.30 3.03 -7.70
N VAL A 50 -4.74 2.74 -8.87
CA VAL A 50 -3.35 2.28 -8.98
C VAL A 50 -2.61 3.17 -9.97
N ALA A 51 -1.37 3.54 -9.61
CA ALA A 51 -0.47 4.23 -10.51
C ALA A 51 -0.10 3.32 -11.69
N ARG A 52 -0.08 3.88 -12.91
CA ARG A 52 0.45 3.17 -14.07
C ARG A 52 1.97 3.15 -13.99
N GLY A 53 2.50 2.16 -13.27
CA GLY A 53 3.93 2.04 -12.95
C GLY A 53 4.89 1.90 -14.13
N TYR A 54 4.40 1.68 -15.37
CA TYR A 54 5.29 1.63 -16.54
C TYR A 54 5.94 2.98 -16.89
N CYS A 55 5.45 4.07 -16.31
CA CYS A 55 6.05 5.41 -16.45
C CYS A 55 7.02 5.75 -15.32
N GLN A 56 7.22 4.87 -14.33
CA GLN A 56 8.13 5.16 -13.22
C GLN A 56 9.57 4.84 -13.63
N GLU A 57 10.42 5.84 -13.57
CA GLU A 57 11.85 5.70 -13.77
C GLU A 57 12.57 5.60 -12.42
N GLU A 58 13.39 4.55 -12.26
CA GLU A 58 14.25 4.38 -11.08
C GLU A 58 15.18 5.59 -10.96
N TRP A 59 15.35 6.12 -9.74
CA TRP A 59 16.13 7.33 -9.42
C TRP A 59 15.51 8.66 -9.86
N ILE A 60 14.36 8.66 -10.54
CA ILE A 60 13.63 9.87 -10.93
C ILE A 60 12.29 9.94 -10.19
N ASP A 61 11.50 8.87 -10.22
CA ASP A 61 10.18 8.83 -9.59
C ASP A 61 10.17 8.07 -8.25
N PHE A 62 11.20 7.27 -7.98
CA PHE A 62 11.40 6.59 -6.70
C PHE A 62 12.89 6.30 -6.48
N GLU A 63 13.34 6.49 -5.24
CA GLU A 63 14.74 6.26 -4.84
C GLU A 63 14.95 4.83 -4.29
N GLU A 64 13.92 4.23 -3.67
CA GLU A 64 13.97 2.85 -3.16
C GLU A 64 12.65 2.10 -3.42
N SER A 65 12.75 0.88 -3.95
CA SER A 65 11.63 -0.08 -4.04
C SER A 65 11.60 -0.98 -2.81
N PHE A 66 10.84 -0.59 -1.79
CA PHE A 66 10.59 -1.45 -0.64
C PHE A 66 9.36 -2.33 -0.88
N ALA A 67 9.57 -3.52 -1.43
CA ALA A 67 8.73 -4.64 -1.01
C ALA A 67 9.33 -5.15 0.30
N PRO A 68 8.67 -5.00 1.47
CA PRO A 68 9.17 -5.58 2.71
C PRO A 68 8.90 -7.09 2.66
N VAL A 69 9.63 -7.79 1.80
CA VAL A 69 9.70 -9.25 1.86
C VAL A 69 10.69 -9.54 2.98
N VAL A 70 10.16 -9.56 4.20
CA VAL A 70 10.93 -10.02 5.34
C VAL A 70 11.32 -11.47 5.06
N ARG A 71 12.61 -11.67 4.80
CA ARG A 71 13.19 -12.99 4.59
C ARG A 71 13.10 -13.81 5.87
N LEU A 72 12.81 -15.11 5.76
CA LEU A 72 12.66 -16.01 6.92
C LEU A 72 13.92 -16.03 7.79
N GLU A 73 15.09 -15.88 7.18
CA GLU A 73 16.38 -15.78 7.86
C GLU A 73 16.44 -14.56 8.80
N ALA A 74 15.92 -13.41 8.37
CA ALA A 74 15.88 -12.20 9.18
C ALA A 74 14.93 -12.35 10.38
N ILE A 75 13.77 -13.01 10.20
CA ILE A 75 12.84 -13.32 11.29
C ILE A 75 13.50 -14.22 12.32
N ARG A 76 14.21 -15.26 11.87
CA ARG A 76 14.91 -16.20 12.77
C ARG A 76 15.98 -15.50 13.61
N ILE A 77 16.80 -14.65 13.00
CA ILE A 77 17.82 -13.86 13.71
C ILE A 77 17.16 -12.92 14.72
N PHE A 78 16.11 -12.22 14.31
CA PHE A 78 15.37 -11.30 15.18
C PHE A 78 14.77 -12.01 16.40
N LEU A 79 14.09 -13.15 16.20
CA LEU A 79 13.52 -13.94 17.29
C LEU A 79 14.58 -14.52 18.21
N ALA A 80 15.71 -15.01 17.67
CA ALA A 80 16.82 -15.51 18.47
C ALA A 80 17.42 -14.41 19.35
N TYR A 81 17.55 -13.19 18.82
CA TYR A 81 18.02 -12.03 19.57
C TYR A 81 17.01 -11.61 20.64
N ALA A 82 15.72 -11.55 20.32
CA ALA A 82 14.66 -11.23 21.27
C ALA A 82 14.63 -12.24 22.43
N ALA A 83 14.79 -13.53 22.14
CA ALA A 83 14.90 -14.57 23.16
C ALA A 83 16.15 -14.39 24.05
N GLN A 84 17.31 -14.06 23.47
CA GLN A 84 18.53 -13.79 24.23
C GLN A 84 18.37 -12.57 25.16
N LYS A 85 17.63 -11.54 24.72
CA LYS A 85 17.40 -10.31 25.48
C LYS A 85 16.15 -10.35 26.35
N ASN A 86 15.47 -11.50 26.42
CA ASN A 86 14.23 -11.70 27.17
C ASN A 86 13.15 -10.66 26.81
N MET A 87 13.07 -10.29 25.53
CA MET A 87 12.12 -9.33 24.98
C MET A 87 10.83 -10.04 24.54
N VAL A 88 9.69 -9.42 24.81
CA VAL A 88 8.40 -9.89 24.30
C VAL A 88 8.18 -9.35 22.90
N VAL A 89 7.91 -10.23 21.94
CA VAL A 89 7.63 -9.87 20.55
C VAL A 89 6.13 -9.93 20.29
N TYR A 90 5.58 -8.87 19.70
CA TYR A 90 4.19 -8.81 19.26
C TYR A 90 4.13 -8.82 17.74
N GLN A 91 3.25 -9.65 17.18
CA GLN A 91 2.92 -9.60 15.76
C GLN A 91 1.74 -8.65 15.56
N MET A 92 1.88 -7.65 14.68
CA MET A 92 0.79 -6.77 14.28
C MET A 92 0.57 -6.93 12.78
N ASP A 93 -0.64 -7.34 12.41
CA ASP A 93 -1.08 -7.34 11.01
C ASP A 93 -1.69 -5.97 10.70
N VAL A 94 -1.14 -5.28 9.70
CA VAL A 94 -1.64 -3.97 9.28
C VAL A 94 -2.64 -4.19 8.16
N LYS A 95 -3.91 -3.90 8.45
CA LYS A 95 -5.02 -4.04 7.50
C LYS A 95 -5.14 -2.84 6.56
#